data_AF-A0A1Y2NSW6-F1
#
_entry.id   AF-A0A1Y2NSW6-F1
#
_cell.length_a   1.000
_cell.length_b   1.000
_cell.length_c   1.000
_cell.angle_alpha   90.00
_cell.angle_beta   90.00
_cell.angle_gamma   90.00
#
_symmetry.space_group_name_H-M   'P 1'
#
loop_
_entity.id
_entity.type
_entity.pdbx_description
1 polymer ?
#
loop_
_entity_poly.entity_id
_entity_poly.type
_entity_poly.pdbx_seq_one_letter_code
_entity_poly.pdbx_strand_id
1 'polypeptide(L)'
;MHVKFSDDDLCRKAVHLGLIKDGEDLPRHLRSRAAAALVQETNSGTTGKEHARPQLAREITVQPGGAVLVDGEPFPWLIAKQPMEINLNPDGVSTVRMTLLADRIQVLKPEPRTESE
;
A
#
# COMPACT_ATOMS: atom_id res chain seq x y z
N MET A 1 11.99 16.76 5.55
CA MET A 1 11.71 16.86 4.10
C MET A 1 10.70 17.98 3.90
N HIS A 2 11.03 19.08 3.22
CA HIS A 2 10.08 20.16 2.96
C HIS A 2 9.25 19.80 1.73
N VAL A 3 8.05 19.25 1.93
CA VAL A 3 7.12 19.02 0.83
C VAL A 3 6.52 20.37 0.43
N LYS A 4 6.79 20.82 -0.79
CA LYS A 4 6.17 22.02 -1.37
C LYS A 4 5.02 21.56 -2.26
N PHE A 5 3.78 21.87 -1.87
CA PHE A 5 2.60 21.68 -2.72
C PHE A 5 2.41 22.92 -3.57
N SER A 6 2.06 22.73 -4.84
CA SER A 6 1.70 23.84 -5.72
C SER A 6 0.31 24.36 -5.36
N ASP A 7 0.00 25.58 -5.80
CA ASP A 7 -1.34 26.16 -5.62
C ASP A 7 -2.42 25.32 -6.31
N ASP A 8 -2.10 24.72 -7.46
CA ASP A 8 -3.01 23.81 -8.18
C ASP A 8 -3.30 22.52 -7.40
N ASP A 9 -2.31 22.01 -6.65
CA ASP A 9 -2.52 20.85 -5.78
C ASP A 9 -3.44 21.19 -4.61
N LEU A 10 -3.26 22.39 -4.03
CA LEU A 10 -4.10 22.88 -2.94
C LEU A 10 -5.53 23.13 -3.38
N CYS A 11 -5.74 23.74 -4.56
CA CYS A 11 -7.07 23.96 -5.13
C CYS A 11 -7.79 22.65 -5.41
N ARG A 12 -7.13 21.71 -6.10
CA ARG A 12 -7.69 20.37 -6.35
C ARG A 12 -8.06 19.67 -5.05
N LYS A 13 -7.20 19.75 -4.02
CA LYS A 13 -7.50 19.15 -2.72
C LYS A 13 -8.67 19.84 -2.03
N ALA A 14 -8.76 21.15 -2.11
CA ALA A 14 -9.85 21.90 -1.50
C ALA A 14 -11.20 21.59 -2.16
N VAL A 15 -11.24 21.44 -3.49
CA VAL A 15 -12.43 20.97 -4.22
C VAL A 15 -12.81 19.57 -3.75
N HIS A 16 -11.85 18.66 -3.67
CA HIS A 16 -12.09 17.29 -3.21
C HIS A 16 -12.62 17.21 -1.77
N LEU A 17 -12.17 18.11 -0.89
CA LEU A 17 -12.66 18.21 0.49
C LEU A 17 -14.00 18.96 0.62
N GLY A 18 -14.56 19.46 -0.49
CA GLY A 18 -15.78 20.27 -0.51
C GLY A 18 -15.61 21.64 0.15
N LEU A 19 -14.39 22.16 0.25
CA LEU A 19 -14.09 23.47 0.83
C LEU A 19 -14.37 24.63 -0.14
N ILE A 20 -14.27 24.36 -1.43
CA ILE A 20 -14.55 25.27 -2.54
C ILE A 20 -15.19 24.48 -3.69
N LYS A 21 -15.86 25.16 -4.64
CA LYS A 21 -16.29 24.54 -5.90
C LYS A 21 -15.18 24.60 -6.95
N ASP A 22 -15.32 23.76 -7.97
CA ASP A 22 -14.40 23.77 -9.10
C ASP A 22 -14.45 25.14 -9.82
N GLY A 23 -13.26 25.72 -10.06
CA GLY A 23 -13.11 27.07 -10.61
C GLY A 23 -13.22 28.23 -9.60
N GLU A 24 -13.45 27.99 -8.30
CA GLU A 24 -13.40 29.03 -7.28
C GLU A 24 -11.98 29.25 -6.72
N ASP A 25 -11.62 30.49 -6.40
CA ASP A 25 -10.33 30.82 -5.79
C ASP A 25 -10.26 30.29 -4.34
N LEU A 26 -9.14 29.64 -4.00
CA LEU A 26 -8.93 29.08 -2.67
C LEU A 26 -8.56 30.16 -1.62
N PRO A 27 -9.43 30.47 -0.64
CA PRO A 27 -9.16 31.47 0.39
C PRO A 27 -7.97 31.10 1.27
N ARG A 28 -7.18 32.09 1.70
CA ARG A 28 -5.95 31.89 2.50
C ARG A 28 -6.14 31.03 3.76
N HIS A 29 -7.27 31.18 4.45
CA HIS A 29 -7.55 30.42 5.67
C HIS A 29 -7.82 28.93 5.39
N LEU A 30 -8.29 28.56 4.18
CA LEU A 30 -8.56 27.19 3.76
C LEU A 30 -7.34 26.50 3.15
N ARG A 31 -6.33 27.27 2.68
CA ARG A 31 -5.06 26.73 2.16
C ARG A 31 -4.34 25.85 3.17
N SER A 32 -4.31 26.27 4.44
CA SER A 32 -3.70 25.50 5.53
C SER A 32 -4.36 24.13 5.72
N ARG A 33 -5.69 24.06 5.57
CA ARG A 33 -6.48 22.84 5.69
C ARG A 33 -6.28 21.90 4.50
N ALA A 34 -6.24 22.44 3.28
CA ALA A 34 -5.91 21.67 2.08
C ALA A 34 -4.48 21.12 2.14
N ALA A 35 -3.51 21.95 2.57
CA ALA A 35 -2.12 21.53 2.76
C ALA A 35 -1.98 20.44 3.82
N ALA A 36 -2.65 20.59 4.96
CA ALA A 36 -2.65 19.59 6.03
C ALA A 36 -3.21 18.24 5.54
N ALA A 37 -4.27 18.26 4.74
CA ALA A 37 -4.83 17.05 4.15
C ALA A 37 -3.87 16.37 3.14
N LEU A 38 -3.17 17.15 2.31
CA LEU A 38 -2.15 16.62 1.39
C LEU A 38 -0.96 16.02 2.15
N VAL A 39 -0.50 16.66 3.23
CA VAL A 39 0.53 16.10 4.11
C VAL A 39 0.05 14.80 4.74
N GLN A 40 -1.19 14.76 5.22
CA GLN A 40 -1.77 13.55 5.79
C GLN A 40 -1.88 12.43 4.78
N GLU A 41 -2.28 12.67 3.53
CA GLU A 41 -2.31 11.65 2.48
C GLU A 41 -0.92 11.17 2.08
N THR A 42 0.05 12.08 1.98
CA THR A 42 1.44 11.71 1.69
C THR A 42 2.01 10.81 2.78
N ASN A 43 1.67 11.10 4.04
CA ASN A 43 2.06 10.27 5.19
C ASN A 43 1.22 8.99 5.31
N SER A 44 -0.03 9.00 4.87
CA SER A 44 -0.93 7.84 4.93
C SER A 44 -0.72 6.87 3.77
N GLY A 45 -0.17 7.33 2.65
CA GLY A 45 0.31 6.47 1.55
C GLY A 45 1.43 5.52 1.97
N THR A 46 2.04 5.73 3.15
CA THR A 46 3.04 4.83 3.73
C THR A 46 2.49 3.84 4.76
N THR A 47 1.23 3.98 5.20
CA THR A 47 0.65 3.12 6.26
C THR A 47 -0.81 2.68 6.03
N GLY A 48 -1.37 2.93 4.85
CA GLY A 48 -2.74 2.53 4.50
C GLY A 48 -2.81 1.17 3.82
N LYS A 49 -2.77 0.08 4.57
CA LYS A 49 -3.55 -1.12 4.21
C LYS A 49 -4.49 -1.42 5.35
N GLU A 50 -5.66 -0.80 5.27
CA GLU A 50 -6.95 -1.40 5.61
C GLU A 50 -6.84 -2.92 5.46
N HIS A 51 -7.31 -3.70 6.45
CA HIS A 51 -7.16 -5.15 6.51
C HIS A 51 -7.74 -5.84 5.25
N ALA A 52 -7.00 -5.78 4.15
CA ALA A 52 -7.37 -6.34 2.89
C ALA A 52 -7.28 -7.85 3.06
N ARG A 53 -8.39 -8.53 2.78
CA ARG A 53 -8.38 -9.99 2.67
C ARG A 53 -7.17 -10.41 1.82
N PRO A 54 -6.50 -11.53 2.16
CA PRO A 54 -5.38 -12.02 1.36
C PRO A 54 -5.79 -12.09 -0.11
N GLN A 55 -5.08 -11.36 -0.96
CA GLN A 55 -5.31 -11.38 -2.40
C GLN A 55 -4.40 -12.44 -3.02
N LEU A 56 -4.96 -13.25 -3.90
CA LEU A 56 -4.17 -14.19 -4.70
C LEU A 56 -3.45 -13.39 -5.79
N ALA A 57 -2.12 -13.46 -5.81
CA ALA A 57 -1.31 -12.92 -6.89
C ALA A 57 -1.61 -13.66 -8.19
N ARG A 58 -1.77 -12.94 -9.29
CA ARG A 58 -1.93 -13.53 -10.63
C ARG A 58 -0.58 -13.89 -11.23
N GLU A 59 0.43 -13.06 -10.96
CA GLU A 59 1.79 -13.24 -11.44
C GLU A 59 2.80 -12.84 -10.36
N ILE A 60 3.85 -13.66 -10.21
CA ILE A 60 5.02 -13.33 -9.39
C ILE A 60 6.25 -13.44 -10.28
N THR A 61 6.95 -12.34 -10.48
CA THR A 61 8.18 -12.29 -11.27
C THR A 61 9.37 -12.09 -10.33
N VAL A 62 10.34 -13.01 -10.37
CA VAL A 62 11.62 -12.85 -9.66
C VAL A 62 12.68 -12.45 -10.67
N GLN A 63 13.20 -11.23 -10.55
CA GLN A 63 14.20 -10.69 -11.45
C GLN A 63 15.62 -11.12 -11.04
N PRO A 64 16.57 -11.20 -12.00
CA PRO A 64 17.98 -11.36 -11.70
C PRO A 64 18.46 -10.25 -10.74
N GLY A 65 18.98 -10.63 -9.57
CA GLY A 65 19.35 -9.68 -8.51
C GLY A 65 18.41 -9.67 -7.30
N GLY A 66 17.28 -10.39 -7.36
CA GLY A 66 16.41 -10.64 -6.21
C GLY A 66 15.26 -9.64 -6.03
N ALA A 67 15.05 -8.73 -6.99
CA ALA A 67 13.85 -7.91 -7.02
C ALA A 67 12.64 -8.80 -7.35
N VAL A 68 11.56 -8.64 -6.60
CA VAL A 68 10.32 -9.39 -6.79
C VAL A 68 9.21 -8.43 -7.18
N LEU A 69 8.49 -8.76 -8.24
CA LEU A 69 7.29 -8.08 -8.68
C LEU A 69 6.08 -9.00 -8.42
N VAL A 70 4.99 -8.42 -7.94
CA VAL A 70 3.70 -9.09 -7.80
C VAL A 70 2.69 -8.32 -8.64
N ASP A 71 2.12 -8.97 -9.64
CA ASP A 71 1.20 -8.35 -10.61
C ASP A 71 1.79 -7.10 -11.28
N GLY A 72 3.11 -7.12 -11.55
CA GLY A 72 3.86 -6.01 -12.15
C GLY A 72 4.36 -4.94 -11.17
N GLU A 73 3.90 -4.97 -9.92
CA GLU A 73 4.26 -3.99 -8.89
C GLU A 73 5.40 -4.49 -7.98
N PRO A 74 6.34 -3.63 -7.56
CA PRO A 74 7.39 -4.01 -6.63
C PRO A 74 6.85 -4.56 -5.31
N PHE A 75 7.35 -5.74 -4.91
CA PHE A 75 7.02 -6.30 -3.61
C PHE A 75 7.57 -5.39 -2.50
N PRO A 76 6.73 -4.91 -1.58
CA PRO A 76 7.08 -3.77 -0.73
C PRO A 76 8.05 -4.13 0.41
N TRP A 77 8.30 -5.42 0.65
CA TRP A 77 9.09 -5.88 1.80
C TRP A 77 10.47 -6.37 1.43
N LEU A 78 11.40 -6.20 2.37
CA LEU A 78 12.76 -6.71 2.26
C LEU A 78 12.73 -8.25 2.30
N ILE A 79 13.31 -8.86 1.28
CA ILE A 79 13.44 -10.31 1.13
C ILE A 79 14.91 -10.69 1.38
N ALA A 80 15.15 -11.73 2.17
CA ALA A 80 16.49 -12.23 2.39
C ALA A 80 17.06 -12.86 1.12
N LYS A 81 18.38 -12.78 0.92
CA LYS A 81 19.09 -13.45 -0.20
C LYS A 81 19.21 -14.98 -0.03
N GLN A 82 18.35 -15.58 0.78
CA GLN A 82 18.30 -17.02 1.02
C GLN A 82 17.65 -17.74 -0.18
N PRO A 83 17.84 -19.06 -0.32
CA PRO A 83 17.19 -19.82 -1.39
C PRO A 83 15.68 -19.63 -1.36
N MET A 84 15.10 -19.19 -2.48
CA MET A 84 13.65 -19.20 -2.69
C MET A 84 13.23 -20.57 -3.20
N GLU A 85 12.15 -21.12 -2.67
CA GLU A 85 11.56 -22.35 -3.21
C GLU A 85 10.37 -21.98 -4.09
N ILE A 86 10.40 -22.39 -5.36
CA ILE A 86 9.32 -22.18 -6.32
C ILE A 86 8.76 -23.56 -6.66
N ASN A 87 7.51 -23.80 -6.33
CA ASN A 87 6.79 -25.02 -6.71
C ASN A 87 5.78 -24.66 -7.79
N LEU A 88 5.94 -25.27 -8.96
CA LEU A 88 5.01 -25.16 -10.08
C LEU A 88 4.07 -26.35 -10.00
N ASN A 89 2.83 -26.15 -9.57
CA ASN A 89 1.86 -27.23 -9.56
C ASN A 89 1.16 -27.34 -10.92
N PRO A 90 0.93 -28.56 -11.43
CA PRO A 90 0.27 -28.79 -12.71
C PRO A 90 -1.23 -28.43 -12.71
N ASP A 91 -1.82 -28.19 -11.54
CA ASP A 91 -3.19 -27.69 -11.37
C ASP A 91 -3.32 -26.17 -11.64
N GLY A 92 -2.21 -25.51 -11.95
CA GLY A 92 -2.15 -24.10 -12.31
C GLY A 92 -1.80 -23.17 -11.14
N VAL A 93 -1.72 -23.67 -9.90
CA VAL A 93 -1.37 -22.83 -8.74
C VAL A 93 0.10 -22.99 -8.39
N SER A 94 0.93 -22.05 -8.85
CA SER A 94 2.33 -22.01 -8.43
C SER A 94 2.47 -21.34 -7.07
N THR A 95 3.38 -21.85 -6.24
CA THR A 95 3.67 -21.28 -4.91
C THR A 95 5.13 -20.88 -4.80
N VAL A 96 5.38 -19.78 -4.09
CA VAL A 96 6.73 -19.29 -3.78
C VAL A 96 6.87 -19.22 -2.27
N ARG A 97 7.89 -19.89 -1.73
CA ARG A 97 8.31 -19.73 -0.34
C ARG A 97 9.46 -18.73 -0.30
N MET A 98 9.27 -17.66 0.47
CA MET A 98 10.22 -16.57 0.61
C MET A 98 10.47 -16.24 2.08
N THR A 99 11.69 -15.81 2.41
CA THR A 99 12.05 -15.30 3.73
C THR A 99 11.95 -13.79 3.76
N LEU A 100 11.06 -13.27 4.59
CA LEU A 100 10.92 -11.82 4.83
C LEU A 100 11.75 -11.41 6.04
N LEU A 101 12.40 -10.27 5.95
CA LEU A 101 13.08 -9.65 7.09
C LEU A 101 12.09 -8.78 7.87
N ALA A 102 12.09 -8.90 9.20
CA ALA A 102 11.22 -8.13 10.08
C ALA A 102 11.88 -7.89 11.44
N ASP A 103 11.70 -6.69 12.00
CA ASP A 103 12.17 -6.36 13.36
C ASP A 103 11.31 -7.01 14.45
N ARG A 104 10.01 -7.22 14.16
CA ARG A 104 9.05 -7.83 15.09
C ARG A 104 8.03 -8.66 14.32
N ILE A 105 7.75 -9.87 14.83
CA ILE A 105 6.72 -10.78 14.31
C ILE A 105 5.68 -11.01 15.41
N GLN A 106 4.40 -10.91 15.06
CA GLN A 106 3.28 -11.28 15.94
C GLN A 106 2.36 -12.24 15.19
N VAL A 107 2.03 -13.36 15.81
CA VAL A 107 1.06 -14.34 15.28
C VAL A 107 -0.25 -14.15 16.04
N LEU A 108 -1.28 -13.68 15.34
CA LEU A 108 -2.64 -13.58 15.88
C LEU A 108 -3.34 -14.92 15.67
N LYS A 109 -3.77 -15.58 16.75
CA LYS A 109 -4.60 -16.79 16.64
C LYS A 109 -5.98 -16.37 16.14
N PRO A 110 -6.54 -17.01 15.09
CA PRO A 110 -7.92 -16.76 14.71
C PRO A 110 -8.85 -17.20 15.85
N GLU A 111 -9.88 -16.41 16.14
CA GLU A 111 -10.92 -16.82 17.08
C GLU A 111 -11.61 -18.07 16.52
N PRO A 112 -11.83 -19.11 17.35
CA PRO A 112 -12.53 -20.31 16.90
C PRO A 112 -13.93 -19.90 16.42
N ARG A 113 -14.26 -20.19 15.16
CA ARG A 113 -15.63 -20.08 14.68
C ARG A 113 -16.47 -21.11 15.42
N THR A 114 -17.40 -20.65 16.24
CA THR A 114 -18.48 -21.49 16.76
C THR A 114 -19.33 -21.91 15.56
N GLU A 115 -19.21 -23.16 15.12
CA GLU A 115 -20.20 -23.79 14.26
C GLU A 115 -21.50 -23.89 15.07
N SER A 116 -22.50 -23.08 14.71
CA SER A 116 -23.89 -23.35 15.07
C SER A 116 -24.42 -24.41 14.10
N GLU A 117 -24.86 -25.53 14.67
CA GLU A 117 -25.56 -26.67 14.03
C GLU A 117 -26.72 -26.26 13.12
#